data_AF-A0A1A3A5U5-F1
#
_entry.id   AF-A0A1A3A5U5-F1
#
_cell.length_a   1.000
_cell.length_b   1.000
_cell.length_c   1.000
_cell.angle_alpha   90.00
_cell.angle_beta   90.00
_cell.angle_gamma   90.00
#
_symmetry.space_group_name_H-M   'P 1'
#
loop_
_entity.id
_entity.type
_entity.pdbx_description
1 polymer ?
#
loop_
_entity_poly.entity_id
_entity_poly.type
_entity_poly.pdbx_seq_one_letter_code
_entity_poly.pdbx_strand_id
1 'polypeptide(L)'
;MNFSVFPPEVNSVLLLDGPGPGPMLEAAAAWDGIRSELSAAASAFSSVTSDLAGQAWQGPSAASMTNAAAGYVDWLGGAAAQAEQSAAQARAAAVAYEAALATIVDPGSITANRGQLVSLVMSNLFGQNAPAIAAAEAEYEQMWAQDVSAMVGYRGVAAAVATQLGSVQQWLQTLPGQVVSRADATAANVNINLGLGNTGTLNLGGGNNGNYNLGSGNIGSQNLGSGNIGNTNLGSGNIGRLNLGSGNIGNLNLGSANDGSNNVGSANFGSNNVGSGNNGSNNVGSGNYGNGNFGFGNAGVASVNNGNGDNNYGFGNTGSNNIGFGNTGSNNIGFGNFGNNDFGIGLTGNNQFGFGGLNSGVGNLGFFNSGSNNIGIGNSGSNNVGFFNSGIGNLGFGNTGITNVGLFNSGDFGTGIANAGYVDTGLFNVNLYDTGIANGGAFDVGIGNGGPHDSGGFNTGAFNVGGFNSGSYNTGIANSGNGNTGGFNSGSANTGFGSAIT
;
A
#
# COMPACT_ATOMS: atom_id res chain seq x y z
N MET A 1 -46.39 -7.15 1.61
CA MET A 1 -45.96 -8.57 1.55
C MET A 1 -47.05 -9.38 0.87
N ASN A 2 -46.69 -10.32 0.02
CA ASN A 2 -47.64 -11.22 -0.66
C ASN A 2 -47.38 -12.66 -0.20
N PHE A 3 -48.30 -13.24 0.57
CA PHE A 3 -48.14 -14.60 1.13
C PHE A 3 -48.51 -15.71 0.14
N SER A 4 -49.19 -15.36 -0.97
CA SER A 4 -49.58 -16.34 -1.99
C SER A 4 -48.40 -16.88 -2.79
N VAL A 5 -47.23 -16.25 -2.73
CA VAL A 5 -46.05 -16.75 -3.46
C VAL A 5 -45.27 -17.81 -2.67
N PHE A 6 -45.62 -18.03 -1.40
CA PHE A 6 -44.96 -19.00 -0.54
C PHE A 6 -45.75 -20.31 -0.49
N PRO A 7 -45.07 -21.47 -0.47
CA PRO A 7 -45.71 -22.75 -0.24
C PRO A 7 -46.18 -22.87 1.23
N PRO A 8 -47.12 -23.78 1.53
CA PRO A 8 -47.68 -23.95 2.88
C PRO A 8 -46.59 -24.22 3.93
N GLU A 9 -45.54 -24.99 3.61
CA GLU A 9 -44.43 -25.26 4.54
C GLU A 9 -43.78 -23.97 5.07
N VAL A 10 -43.65 -22.95 4.23
CA VAL A 10 -43.03 -21.68 4.59
C VAL A 10 -44.00 -20.83 5.40
N ASN A 11 -45.26 -20.71 4.96
CA ASN A 11 -46.25 -19.91 5.68
C ASN A 11 -46.53 -20.47 7.09
N SER A 12 -46.65 -21.80 7.24
CA SER A 12 -46.81 -22.46 8.54
C SER A 12 -45.64 -22.23 9.47
N VAL A 13 -44.42 -22.47 9.00
CA VAL A 13 -43.22 -22.36 9.86
C VAL A 13 -42.96 -20.92 10.27
N LEU A 14 -43.16 -19.94 9.36
CA LEU A 14 -42.96 -18.52 9.70
C LEU A 14 -43.87 -18.03 10.83
N LEU A 15 -45.06 -18.63 10.99
CA LEU A 15 -46.00 -18.25 12.04
C LEU A 15 -45.78 -19.03 13.34
N LEU A 16 -45.40 -20.32 13.23
CA LEU A 16 -45.17 -21.22 14.36
C LEU A 16 -43.81 -20.98 15.04
N ASP A 17 -42.83 -20.45 14.31
CA ASP A 17 -41.53 -20.11 14.86
C ASP A 17 -41.56 -18.79 15.63
N GLY A 18 -40.76 -18.69 16.69
CA GLY A 18 -40.64 -17.49 17.52
C GLY A 18 -41.29 -17.56 18.91
N PRO A 19 -41.20 -16.46 19.69
CA PRO A 19 -41.49 -16.47 21.13
C PRO A 19 -42.98 -16.39 21.50
N GLY A 20 -43.88 -16.42 20.53
CA GLY A 20 -45.33 -16.26 20.73
C GLY A 20 -45.76 -14.84 21.14
N PRO A 21 -47.00 -14.67 21.65
CA PRO A 21 -47.58 -13.34 21.93
C PRO A 21 -47.13 -12.73 23.27
N GLY A 22 -46.43 -13.48 24.11
CA GLY A 22 -46.04 -13.08 25.47
C GLY A 22 -45.40 -11.70 25.57
N PRO A 23 -44.33 -11.40 24.81
CA PRO A 23 -43.69 -10.09 24.84
C PRO A 23 -44.62 -8.92 24.50
N MET A 24 -45.61 -9.14 23.63
CA MET A 24 -46.58 -8.10 23.26
C MET A 24 -47.61 -7.86 24.39
N LEU A 25 -48.00 -8.93 25.10
CA LEU A 25 -48.88 -8.81 26.28
C LEU A 25 -48.17 -8.13 27.46
N GLU A 26 -46.87 -8.39 27.64
CA GLU A 26 -46.05 -7.67 28.62
C GLU A 26 -45.94 -6.19 28.27
N ALA A 27 -45.73 -5.85 26.99
CA ALA A 27 -45.75 -4.47 26.52
C ALA A 27 -47.11 -3.78 26.79
N ALA A 28 -48.23 -4.48 26.60
CA ALA A 28 -49.54 -3.97 26.93
C ALA A 28 -49.69 -3.65 28.43
N ALA A 29 -49.20 -4.53 29.30
CA ALA A 29 -49.20 -4.31 30.75
C ALA A 29 -48.32 -3.11 31.15
N ALA A 30 -47.16 -2.94 30.52
CA ALA A 30 -46.30 -1.78 30.75
C ALA A 30 -46.99 -0.46 30.35
N TRP A 31 -47.69 -0.44 29.21
CA TRP A 31 -48.47 0.72 28.78
C TRP A 31 -49.62 1.06 29.75
N ASP A 32 -50.30 0.06 30.30
CA ASP A 32 -51.30 0.29 31.35
C ASP A 32 -50.69 0.87 32.64
N GLY A 33 -49.47 0.44 32.99
CA GLY A 33 -48.70 1.03 34.09
C GLY A 33 -48.45 2.52 33.86
N ILE A 34 -47.98 2.89 32.67
CA ILE A 34 -47.75 4.29 32.28
C ILE A 34 -49.06 5.10 32.35
N ARG A 35 -50.16 4.56 31.82
CA ARG A 35 -51.49 5.20 31.91
C ARG A 35 -51.88 5.50 33.35
N SER A 36 -51.68 4.54 34.26
CA SER A 36 -52.00 4.69 35.68
C SER A 36 -51.20 5.81 36.33
N GLU A 37 -49.88 5.83 36.12
CA GLU A 37 -48.99 6.86 36.65
C GLU A 37 -49.32 8.26 36.11
N LEU A 38 -49.60 8.39 34.81
CA LEU A 38 -49.99 9.66 34.19
C LEU A 38 -51.33 10.18 34.74
N SER A 39 -52.30 9.28 34.93
CA SER A 39 -53.62 9.62 35.50
C SER A 39 -53.51 10.05 36.96
N ALA A 40 -52.66 9.36 37.74
CA ALA A 40 -52.38 9.72 39.13
C ALA A 40 -51.68 11.08 39.22
N ALA A 41 -50.70 11.35 38.34
CA ALA A 41 -50.01 12.63 38.26
C ALA A 41 -50.97 13.77 37.89
N ALA A 42 -51.86 13.56 36.91
CA ALA A 42 -52.87 14.55 36.52
C ALA A 42 -53.79 14.91 37.70
N SER A 43 -54.26 13.89 38.42
CA SER A 43 -55.14 14.05 39.59
C SER A 43 -54.43 14.80 40.74
N ALA A 44 -53.18 14.42 41.04
CA ALA A 44 -52.38 15.07 42.07
C ALA A 44 -52.10 16.54 41.73
N PHE A 45 -51.72 16.84 40.49
CA PHE A 45 -51.44 18.20 40.03
C PHE A 45 -52.69 19.08 40.04
N SER A 46 -53.83 18.53 39.61
CA SER A 46 -55.12 19.20 39.69
C SER A 46 -55.49 19.55 41.13
N SER A 47 -55.36 18.59 42.06
CA SER A 47 -55.64 18.80 43.49
C SER A 47 -54.76 19.90 44.11
N VAL A 48 -53.45 19.85 43.89
CA VAL A 48 -52.52 20.85 44.44
C VAL A 48 -52.83 22.24 43.91
N THR A 49 -53.14 22.34 42.62
CA THR A 49 -53.47 23.62 41.98
C THR A 49 -54.80 24.17 42.50
N SER A 50 -55.84 23.32 42.65
CA SER A 50 -57.14 23.74 43.17
C SER A 50 -57.07 24.17 44.63
N ASP A 51 -56.29 23.48 45.46
CA ASP A 51 -56.10 23.83 46.87
C ASP A 51 -55.40 25.18 47.00
N LEU A 52 -54.36 25.42 46.19
CA LEU A 52 -53.62 26.68 46.20
C LEU A 52 -54.49 27.87 45.75
N ALA A 53 -55.25 27.69 44.67
CA ALA A 53 -56.15 28.73 44.13
C ALA A 53 -57.39 28.97 45.01
N GLY A 54 -57.81 27.96 45.79
CA GLY A 54 -58.96 28.04 46.69
C GLY A 54 -58.69 28.74 48.03
N GLN A 55 -57.43 29.00 48.39
CA GLN A 55 -57.06 29.61 49.67
C GLN A 55 -56.72 31.11 49.55
N ALA A 56 -55.61 31.57 50.14
CA ALA A 56 -55.27 33.00 50.26
C ALA A 56 -54.78 33.63 48.94
N TRP A 57 -54.44 32.82 47.93
CA TRP A 57 -53.94 33.31 46.64
C TRP A 57 -55.09 33.49 45.65
N GLN A 58 -55.75 34.65 45.70
CA GLN A 58 -56.87 35.00 44.83
C GLN A 58 -56.56 36.24 43.98
N GLY A 59 -57.12 36.31 42.77
CA GLY A 59 -56.99 37.44 41.85
C GLY A 59 -56.53 37.06 40.44
N PRO A 60 -56.30 38.04 39.55
CA PRO A 60 -56.00 37.81 38.14
C PRO A 60 -54.77 36.91 37.88
N SER A 61 -53.73 37.01 38.72
CA SER A 61 -52.52 36.18 38.60
C SER A 61 -52.78 34.72 38.99
N ALA A 62 -53.57 34.48 40.04
CA ALA A 62 -53.97 33.13 40.47
C ALA A 62 -54.86 32.45 39.42
N ALA A 63 -55.80 33.19 38.83
CA ALA A 63 -56.63 32.71 37.72
C ALA A 63 -55.79 32.38 36.48
N SER A 64 -54.81 33.23 36.14
CA SER A 64 -53.91 32.97 35.00
C SER A 64 -53.06 31.72 35.19
N MET A 65 -52.52 31.49 36.40
CA MET A 65 -51.77 30.27 36.70
C MET A 65 -52.67 29.03 36.69
N THR A 66 -53.87 29.11 37.26
CA THR A 66 -54.82 27.99 37.28
C THR A 66 -55.22 27.58 35.86
N ASN A 67 -55.42 28.54 34.96
CA ASN A 67 -55.65 28.28 33.53
C ASN A 67 -54.43 27.64 32.84
N ALA A 68 -53.21 28.08 33.14
CA ALA A 68 -52.00 27.46 32.60
C ALA A 68 -51.82 26.02 33.10
N ALA A 69 -52.11 25.77 34.38
CA ALA A 69 -52.05 24.46 35.00
C ALA A 69 -53.12 23.51 34.45
N ALA A 70 -54.34 23.99 34.17
CA ALA A 70 -55.40 23.20 33.54
C ALA A 70 -54.95 22.59 32.20
N GLY A 71 -54.27 23.37 31.35
CA GLY A 71 -53.72 22.85 30.09
C GLY A 71 -52.73 21.69 30.30
N TYR A 72 -51.92 21.73 31.37
CA TYR A 72 -51.02 20.64 31.72
C TYR A 72 -51.74 19.38 32.23
N VAL A 73 -52.80 19.55 33.03
CA VAL A 73 -53.67 18.45 33.48
C VAL A 73 -54.35 17.78 32.27
N ASP A 74 -54.89 18.57 31.34
CA ASP A 74 -55.55 18.07 30.13
C ASP A 74 -54.57 17.26 29.26
N TRP A 75 -53.32 17.71 29.16
CA TRP A 75 -52.29 16.96 28.44
C TRP A 75 -51.90 15.65 29.12
N LEU A 76 -51.72 15.64 30.44
CA LEU A 76 -51.47 14.40 31.16
C LEU A 76 -52.63 13.40 30.97
N GLY A 77 -53.88 13.89 30.99
CA GLY A 77 -55.07 13.10 30.67
C GLY A 77 -55.05 12.55 29.24
N GLY A 78 -54.70 13.38 28.25
CA GLY A 78 -54.55 12.95 26.86
C GLY A 78 -53.43 11.93 26.65
N ALA A 79 -52.29 12.10 27.32
CA ALA A 79 -51.18 11.16 27.28
C ALA A 79 -51.55 9.81 27.94
N ALA A 80 -52.32 9.83 29.03
CA ALA A 80 -52.86 8.63 29.64
C ALA A 80 -53.80 7.88 28.69
N ALA A 81 -54.73 8.58 28.03
CA ALA A 81 -55.63 7.97 27.04
C ALA A 81 -54.86 7.35 25.85
N GLN A 82 -53.76 7.98 25.42
CA GLN A 82 -52.90 7.42 24.37
C GLN A 82 -52.17 6.16 24.83
N ALA A 83 -51.68 6.13 26.07
CA ALA A 83 -51.07 4.94 26.65
C ALA A 83 -52.08 3.79 26.74
N GLU A 84 -53.33 4.08 27.11
CA GLU A 84 -54.44 3.11 27.09
C GLU A 84 -54.68 2.54 25.68
N GLN A 85 -54.71 3.42 24.67
CA GLN A 85 -54.87 3.00 23.29
C GLN A 85 -53.72 2.10 22.84
N SER A 86 -52.47 2.44 23.19
CA SER A 86 -51.30 1.61 22.88
C SER A 86 -51.38 0.23 23.53
N ALA A 87 -51.83 0.14 24.79
CA ALA A 87 -52.06 -1.14 25.46
C ALA A 87 -53.13 -1.97 24.74
N ALA A 88 -54.24 -1.34 24.34
CA ALA A 88 -55.31 -2.01 23.60
C ALA A 88 -54.84 -2.52 22.23
N GLN A 89 -54.05 -1.73 21.50
CA GLN A 89 -53.49 -2.13 20.21
C GLN A 89 -52.48 -3.29 20.33
N ALA A 90 -51.63 -3.28 21.36
CA ALA A 90 -50.72 -4.39 21.64
C ALA A 90 -51.49 -5.69 21.90
N ARG A 91 -52.58 -5.64 22.69
CA ARG A 91 -53.46 -6.80 22.89
C ARG A 91 -54.13 -7.26 21.59
N ALA A 92 -54.62 -6.32 20.79
CA ALA A 92 -55.24 -6.65 19.50
C ALA A 92 -54.25 -7.33 18.54
N ALA A 93 -52.97 -6.92 18.53
CA ALA A 93 -51.93 -7.59 17.77
C ALA A 93 -51.67 -9.03 18.26
N ALA A 94 -51.60 -9.22 19.59
CA ALA A 94 -51.43 -10.55 20.19
C ALA A 94 -52.60 -11.49 19.82
N VAL A 95 -53.84 -11.02 19.93
CA VAL A 95 -55.03 -11.77 19.54
C VAL A 95 -55.04 -12.09 18.05
N ALA A 96 -54.59 -11.15 17.20
CA ALA A 96 -54.48 -11.40 15.76
C ALA A 96 -53.48 -12.51 15.42
N TYR A 97 -52.35 -12.56 16.14
CA TYR A 97 -51.37 -13.63 16.02
C TYR A 97 -51.96 -14.98 16.44
N GLU A 98 -52.62 -15.05 17.59
CA GLU A 98 -53.26 -16.29 18.08
C GLU A 98 -54.36 -16.79 17.14
N ALA A 99 -55.16 -15.88 16.56
CA ALA A 99 -56.19 -16.23 15.58
C ALA A 99 -55.58 -16.80 14.29
N ALA A 100 -54.45 -16.26 13.84
CA ALA A 100 -53.71 -16.80 12.70
C ALA A 100 -53.14 -18.19 13.04
N LEU A 101 -52.54 -18.34 14.23
CA LEU A 101 -51.95 -19.59 14.70
C LEU A 101 -52.99 -20.71 14.79
N ALA A 102 -54.22 -20.39 15.20
CA ALA A 102 -55.31 -21.36 15.30
C ALA A 102 -55.84 -21.86 13.93
N THR A 103 -55.48 -21.16 12.83
CA THR A 103 -56.01 -21.45 11.48
C THR A 103 -54.94 -21.92 10.50
N ILE A 104 -53.66 -21.73 10.81
CA ILE A 104 -52.54 -22.18 9.99
C ILE A 104 -52.47 -23.71 9.97
N VAL A 105 -52.01 -24.27 8.86
CA VAL A 105 -51.87 -25.71 8.69
C VAL A 105 -50.69 -26.23 9.52
N ASP A 106 -50.89 -27.35 10.19
CA ASP A 106 -49.84 -28.04 10.93
C ASP A 106 -48.76 -28.61 9.97
N PRO A 107 -47.46 -28.33 10.19
CA PRO A 107 -46.38 -28.85 9.34
C PRO A 107 -46.32 -30.37 9.22
N GLY A 108 -46.82 -31.11 10.22
CA GLY A 108 -46.93 -32.57 10.17
C GLY A 108 -47.94 -33.05 9.12
N SER A 109 -49.05 -32.32 8.95
CA SER A 109 -50.06 -32.61 7.92
C SER A 109 -49.51 -32.39 6.51
N ILE A 110 -48.71 -31.33 6.31
CA ILE A 110 -48.05 -31.05 5.04
C ILE A 110 -47.03 -32.15 4.72
N THR A 111 -46.19 -32.51 5.70
CA THR A 111 -45.20 -33.58 5.56
C THR A 111 -45.85 -34.93 5.22
N ALA A 112 -46.96 -35.27 5.88
CA ALA A 112 -47.71 -36.48 5.61
C ALA A 112 -48.25 -36.52 4.17
N ASN A 113 -48.84 -35.42 3.69
CA ASN A 113 -49.32 -35.30 2.31
C ASN A 113 -48.17 -35.48 1.29
N ARG A 114 -47.02 -34.81 1.49
CA ARG A 114 -45.85 -34.95 0.60
C ARG A 114 -45.30 -36.37 0.60
N GLY A 115 -45.26 -37.03 1.76
CA GLY A 115 -44.86 -38.44 1.89
C GLY A 115 -45.82 -39.39 1.15
N GLN A 116 -47.13 -39.17 1.28
CA GLN A 116 -48.15 -39.91 0.54
C GLN A 116 -48.01 -39.73 -0.97
N LEU A 117 -47.80 -38.50 -1.45
CA LEU A 117 -47.58 -38.21 -2.87
C LEU A 117 -46.39 -38.99 -3.44
N VAL A 118 -45.25 -38.98 -2.75
CA VAL A 118 -44.06 -39.73 -3.17
C VAL A 118 -44.35 -41.23 -3.25
N SER A 119 -45.02 -41.80 -2.25
CA SER A 119 -45.40 -43.23 -2.25
C SER A 119 -46.33 -43.59 -3.43
N LEU A 120 -47.33 -42.75 -3.71
CA LEU A 120 -48.25 -42.92 -4.82
C LEU A 120 -47.54 -42.84 -6.18
N VAL A 121 -46.62 -41.89 -6.36
CA VAL A 121 -45.81 -41.74 -7.57
C VAL A 121 -44.89 -42.94 -7.79
N MET A 122 -44.20 -43.39 -6.74
CA MET A 122 -43.28 -44.54 -6.81
C MET A 122 -44.01 -45.85 -7.17
N SER A 123 -45.28 -45.98 -6.81
CA SER A 123 -46.12 -47.15 -7.14
C SER A 123 -46.91 -46.99 -8.45
N ASN A 124 -46.79 -45.87 -9.16
CA ASN A 124 -47.60 -45.55 -10.35
C ASN A 124 -47.08 -46.15 -11.67
N LEU A 125 -46.53 -47.38 -11.66
CA LEU A 125 -45.85 -47.99 -12.81
C LEU A 125 -46.75 -48.07 -14.07
N PHE A 126 -48.05 -48.27 -13.88
CA PHE A 126 -49.04 -48.40 -14.95
C PHE A 126 -50.03 -47.21 -15.04
N GLY A 127 -49.78 -46.11 -14.32
CA GLY A 127 -50.67 -44.95 -14.33
C GLY A 127 -51.96 -45.07 -13.50
N GLN A 128 -52.16 -46.20 -12.79
CA GLN A 128 -53.39 -46.48 -12.03
C GLN A 128 -53.60 -45.55 -10.82
N ASN A 129 -52.52 -44.99 -10.26
CA ASN A 129 -52.59 -44.07 -9.14
C ASN A 129 -52.83 -42.62 -9.55
N ALA A 130 -52.99 -42.31 -10.84
CA ALA A 130 -53.17 -40.94 -11.31
C ALA A 130 -54.31 -40.17 -10.59
N PRO A 131 -55.49 -40.74 -10.33
CA PRO A 131 -56.54 -40.04 -9.56
C PRO A 131 -56.15 -39.76 -8.11
N ALA A 132 -55.41 -40.67 -7.46
CA ALA A 132 -54.97 -40.51 -6.07
C ALA A 132 -53.83 -39.48 -5.95
N ILE A 133 -52.94 -39.41 -6.94
CA ILE A 133 -51.92 -38.36 -7.06
C ILE A 133 -52.58 -37.00 -7.19
N ALA A 134 -53.55 -36.85 -8.11
CA ALA A 134 -54.28 -35.61 -8.29
C ALA A 134 -55.06 -35.18 -7.03
N ALA A 135 -55.62 -36.13 -6.28
CA ALA A 135 -56.26 -35.86 -5.00
C ALA A 135 -55.26 -35.36 -3.94
N ALA A 136 -54.09 -35.98 -3.81
CA ALA A 136 -53.04 -35.56 -2.90
C ALA A 136 -52.49 -34.16 -3.26
N GLU A 137 -52.32 -33.87 -4.55
CA GLU A 137 -51.96 -32.52 -5.02
C GLU A 137 -53.06 -31.49 -4.72
N ALA A 138 -54.33 -31.85 -4.90
CA ALA A 138 -55.45 -30.95 -4.56
C ALA A 138 -55.55 -30.65 -3.05
N GLU A 139 -55.29 -31.63 -2.19
CA GLU A 139 -55.21 -31.42 -0.73
C GLU A 139 -54.04 -30.49 -0.36
N TYR A 140 -52.91 -30.62 -1.04
CA TYR A 140 -51.78 -29.71 -0.86
C TYR A 140 -52.13 -28.26 -1.25
N GLU A 141 -52.81 -28.08 -2.37
CA GLU A 141 -53.30 -26.75 -2.79
C GLU A 141 -54.35 -26.18 -1.82
N GLN A 142 -55.17 -27.02 -1.18
CA GLN A 142 -56.07 -26.58 -0.11
C GLN A 142 -55.31 -26.11 1.13
N MET A 143 -54.27 -26.84 1.54
CA MET A 143 -53.39 -26.41 2.64
C MET A 143 -52.71 -25.07 2.32
N TRP A 144 -52.20 -24.92 1.09
CA TRP A 144 -51.67 -23.64 0.61
C TRP A 144 -52.70 -22.51 0.71
N ALA A 145 -53.92 -22.72 0.19
CA ALA A 145 -54.97 -21.70 0.23
C ALA A 145 -55.39 -21.33 1.66
N GLN A 146 -55.44 -22.31 2.57
CA GLN A 146 -55.74 -22.09 3.98
C GLN A 146 -54.68 -21.22 4.65
N ASP A 147 -53.39 -21.53 4.45
CA ASP A 147 -52.29 -20.74 5.02
C ASP A 147 -52.26 -19.31 4.48
N VAL A 148 -52.45 -19.16 3.17
CA VAL A 148 -52.54 -17.84 2.54
C VAL A 148 -53.71 -17.04 3.15
N SER A 149 -54.87 -17.66 3.34
CA SER A 149 -56.03 -17.00 3.97
C SER A 149 -55.72 -16.58 5.41
N ALA A 150 -55.10 -17.44 6.21
CA ALA A 150 -54.69 -17.14 7.58
C ALA A 150 -53.73 -15.93 7.64
N MET A 151 -52.68 -15.93 6.81
CA MET A 151 -51.69 -14.85 6.77
C MET A 151 -52.24 -13.54 6.18
N VAL A 152 -53.17 -13.63 5.22
CA VAL A 152 -53.89 -12.48 4.66
C VAL A 152 -54.85 -11.88 5.70
N GLY A 153 -55.49 -12.68 6.53
CA GLY A 153 -56.28 -12.22 7.67
C GLY A 153 -55.40 -11.52 8.71
N TYR A 154 -54.32 -12.19 9.14
CA TYR A 154 -53.36 -11.67 10.10
C TYR A 154 -52.80 -10.31 9.69
N ARG A 155 -52.30 -10.18 8.46
CA ARG A 155 -51.75 -8.91 7.96
C ARG A 155 -52.80 -7.79 7.93
N GLY A 156 -54.06 -8.12 7.68
CA GLY A 156 -55.14 -7.15 7.62
C GLY A 156 -55.40 -6.55 9.00
N VAL A 157 -55.48 -7.39 10.02
CA VAL A 157 -55.64 -6.96 11.41
C VAL A 157 -54.39 -6.23 11.89
N ALA A 158 -53.18 -6.78 11.65
CA ALA A 158 -51.93 -6.13 12.03
C ALA A 158 -51.76 -4.74 11.40
N ALA A 159 -52.15 -4.57 10.13
CA ALA A 159 -52.16 -3.26 9.47
C ALA A 159 -53.18 -2.31 10.10
N ALA A 160 -54.39 -2.78 10.43
CA ALA A 160 -55.40 -1.98 11.11
C ALA A 160 -54.91 -1.52 12.51
N VAL A 161 -54.30 -2.42 13.27
CA VAL A 161 -53.68 -2.11 14.57
C VAL A 161 -52.61 -1.02 14.42
N ALA A 162 -51.72 -1.15 13.44
CA ALA A 162 -50.68 -0.17 13.18
C ALA A 162 -51.25 1.20 12.78
N THR A 163 -52.36 1.26 12.05
CA THR A 163 -53.00 2.54 11.69
C THR A 163 -53.70 3.24 12.85
N GLN A 164 -54.12 2.50 13.88
CA GLN A 164 -54.78 3.07 15.05
C GLN A 164 -53.79 3.65 16.06
N LEU A 165 -52.53 3.21 16.03
CA LEU A 165 -51.44 3.87 16.75
C LEU A 165 -51.15 5.21 16.06
N GLY A 166 -51.69 6.30 16.63
CA GLY A 166 -51.46 7.66 16.13
C GLY A 166 -49.97 7.96 15.99
N SER A 167 -49.63 8.87 15.07
CA SER A 167 -48.22 9.25 14.89
C SER A 167 -47.71 10.03 16.10
N VAL A 168 -46.45 9.81 16.47
CA VAL A 168 -45.77 10.61 17.51
C VAL A 168 -45.84 12.11 17.18
N GLN A 169 -45.90 12.47 15.88
CA GLN A 169 -46.10 13.83 15.40
C GLN A 169 -47.47 14.42 15.79
N GLN A 170 -48.56 13.64 15.75
CA GLN A 170 -49.87 14.11 16.21
C GLN A 170 -49.89 14.30 17.73
N TRP A 171 -49.20 13.43 18.47
CA TRP A 171 -49.06 13.56 19.93
C TRP A 171 -48.25 14.81 20.31
N LEU A 172 -47.15 15.11 19.59
CA LEU A 172 -46.35 16.31 19.82
C LEU A 172 -47.15 17.62 19.65
N GLN A 173 -48.17 17.63 18.79
CA GLN A 173 -49.04 18.79 18.56
C GLN A 173 -49.97 19.09 19.75
N THR A 174 -50.15 18.15 20.68
CA THR A 174 -51.01 18.31 21.85
C THR A 174 -50.29 18.83 23.09
N LEU A 175 -48.98 19.11 23.02
CA LEU A 175 -48.22 19.63 24.17
C LEU A 175 -48.68 21.05 24.59
N PRO A 176 -49.03 21.27 25.87
CA PRO A 176 -49.33 22.59 26.42
C PRO A 176 -48.11 23.50 26.33
N GLY A 177 -48.32 24.72 25.84
CA GLY A 177 -47.24 25.70 25.71
C GLY A 177 -46.50 25.68 24.38
N GLN A 178 -46.90 24.84 23.41
CA GLN A 178 -46.52 25.11 22.02
C GLN A 178 -47.34 26.30 21.52
N VAL A 179 -46.67 27.44 21.39
CA VAL A 179 -46.98 28.39 20.33
C VAL A 179 -46.74 27.63 19.02
N VAL A 180 -47.71 26.86 18.57
CA VAL A 180 -47.79 26.49 17.16
C VAL A 180 -48.17 27.78 16.46
N SER A 181 -47.16 28.62 16.21
CA SER A 181 -47.20 29.48 15.06
C SER A 181 -47.66 28.60 13.92
N ARG A 182 -48.84 28.87 13.36
CA ARG A 182 -49.18 28.40 12.01
C ARG A 182 -48.05 28.94 11.13
N ALA A 183 -47.01 28.16 10.97
CA ALA A 183 -45.95 28.44 10.03
C ALA A 183 -46.58 28.18 8.67
N ASP A 184 -46.86 29.31 8.02
CA ASP A 184 -46.98 29.41 6.58
C ASP A 184 -45.98 28.47 5.90
N ALA A 185 -46.41 27.79 4.84
CA ALA A 185 -45.69 26.76 4.14
C ALA A 185 -44.55 27.35 3.28
N THR A 186 -43.60 28.03 3.93
CA THR A 186 -42.39 28.58 3.32
C THR A 186 -41.20 28.20 4.20
N ALA A 187 -40.70 26.97 4.01
CA ALA A 187 -39.38 26.50 4.41
C ALA A 187 -38.87 26.91 5.81
N ALA A 188 -39.59 26.55 6.88
CA ALA A 188 -39.04 26.57 8.23
C ALA A 188 -38.19 25.31 8.46
N ASN A 189 -36.88 25.47 8.61
CA ASN A 189 -35.93 24.42 8.99
C ASN A 189 -36.42 23.70 10.27
N VAL A 190 -36.99 22.51 10.11
CA VAL A 190 -37.39 21.68 11.24
C VAL A 190 -36.12 21.22 11.96
N ASN A 191 -35.89 21.72 13.18
CA ASN A 191 -34.80 21.29 14.02
C ASN A 191 -35.12 19.91 14.62
N ILE A 192 -34.96 18.85 13.83
CA ILE A 192 -35.16 17.47 14.27
C ILE A 192 -33.81 16.87 14.68
N ASN A 193 -33.56 16.71 15.97
CA ASN A 193 -32.46 15.86 16.45
C ASN A 193 -33.02 14.51 16.90
N LEU A 194 -32.52 13.42 16.33
CA LEU A 194 -32.93 12.05 16.62
C LEU A 194 -31.85 11.35 17.46
N GLY A 195 -32.02 11.32 18.78
CA GLY A 195 -31.12 10.70 19.75
C GLY A 195 -30.77 11.62 20.92
N LEU A 196 -30.24 11.04 22.01
CA LEU A 196 -29.96 11.76 23.27
C LEU A 196 -28.69 12.62 23.18
N GLY A 197 -28.69 13.77 23.85
CA GLY A 197 -27.49 14.60 24.03
C GLY A 197 -27.02 15.38 22.80
N ASN A 198 -27.87 15.55 21.80
CA ASN A 198 -27.56 16.36 20.61
C ASN A 198 -27.77 17.85 20.86
N THR A 199 -26.79 18.68 20.47
CA THR A 199 -26.85 20.15 20.44
C THR A 199 -26.70 20.63 18.99
N GLY A 200 -27.65 21.42 18.48
CA GLY A 200 -27.68 21.90 17.09
C GLY A 200 -28.93 21.45 16.34
N THR A 201 -28.85 21.27 15.01
CA THR A 201 -29.97 20.89 14.14
C THR A 201 -29.71 19.66 13.28
N LEU A 202 -30.76 18.88 12.99
CA LEU A 202 -30.75 17.79 12.00
C LEU A 202 -29.67 16.72 12.26
N ASN A 203 -29.46 16.38 13.53
CA ASN A 203 -28.55 15.30 13.92
C ASN A 203 -29.29 13.97 14.07
N LEU A 204 -28.71 12.87 13.60
CA LEU A 204 -29.22 11.50 13.77
C LEU A 204 -28.14 10.63 14.44
N GLY A 205 -28.44 10.13 15.65
CA GLY A 205 -27.51 9.48 16.58
C GLY A 205 -27.40 10.24 17.90
N GLY A 206 -26.46 9.89 18.78
CA GLY A 206 -26.35 10.49 20.12
C GLY A 206 -25.12 11.36 20.35
N GLY A 207 -25.23 12.38 21.20
CA GLY A 207 -24.08 13.15 21.71
C GLY A 207 -23.38 14.04 20.68
N ASN A 208 -24.08 14.47 19.62
CA ASN A 208 -23.49 15.37 18.61
C ASN A 208 -23.55 16.84 19.04
N ASN A 209 -22.51 17.61 18.78
CA ASN A 209 -22.46 19.06 18.98
C ASN A 209 -22.16 19.78 17.65
N GLY A 210 -23.22 20.28 17.00
CA GLY A 210 -23.18 20.90 15.67
C GLY A 210 -24.41 20.51 14.85
N ASN A 211 -24.39 20.75 13.54
CA ASN A 211 -25.56 20.54 12.68
C ASN A 211 -25.34 19.44 11.63
N TYR A 212 -26.41 18.78 11.20
CA TYR A 212 -26.43 17.83 10.08
C TYR A 212 -25.50 16.63 10.25
N ASN A 213 -25.32 16.12 11.47
CA ASN A 213 -24.47 14.95 11.70
C ASN A 213 -25.27 13.65 11.68
N LEU A 214 -24.74 12.62 11.00
CA LEU A 214 -25.26 11.26 11.01
C LEU A 214 -24.24 10.33 11.67
N GLY A 215 -24.55 9.86 12.87
CA GLY A 215 -23.66 9.08 13.75
C GLY A 215 -23.64 9.67 15.15
N SER A 216 -22.69 9.26 15.99
CA SER A 216 -22.65 9.65 17.40
C SER A 216 -21.34 10.32 17.81
N GLY A 217 -21.41 11.22 18.78
CA GLY A 217 -20.23 11.84 19.41
C GLY A 217 -19.43 12.78 18.51
N ASN A 218 -20.06 13.38 17.49
CA ASN A 218 -19.38 14.32 16.61
C ASN A 218 -19.35 15.75 17.21
N ILE A 219 -18.24 16.46 17.07
CA ILE A 219 -18.09 17.89 17.38
C ILE A 219 -17.82 18.63 16.07
N GLY A 220 -18.76 19.45 15.62
CA GLY A 220 -18.76 20.09 14.30
C GLY A 220 -19.96 19.66 13.46
N SER A 221 -20.00 20.01 12.19
CA SER A 221 -21.19 19.88 11.34
C SER A 221 -20.97 19.04 10.08
N GLN A 222 -22.06 18.48 9.54
CA GLN A 222 -22.10 17.71 8.29
C GLN A 222 -21.23 16.44 8.31
N ASN A 223 -21.01 15.84 9.48
CA ASN A 223 -20.23 14.61 9.57
C ASN A 223 -21.13 13.38 9.37
N LEU A 224 -20.63 12.38 8.64
CA LEU A 224 -21.23 11.06 8.50
C LEU A 224 -20.27 10.02 9.08
N GLY A 225 -20.66 9.42 10.20
CA GLY A 225 -19.83 8.54 11.03
C GLY A 225 -19.76 9.05 12.47
N SER A 226 -18.91 8.45 13.30
CA SER A 226 -18.89 8.72 14.75
C SER A 226 -17.56 9.28 15.23
N GLY A 227 -17.60 10.08 16.29
CA GLY A 227 -16.41 10.56 17.00
C GLY A 227 -15.54 11.53 16.20
N ASN A 228 -16.09 12.24 15.21
CA ASN A 228 -15.33 13.21 14.44
C ASN A 228 -15.26 14.57 15.17
N ILE A 229 -14.11 15.26 15.06
CA ILE A 229 -13.90 16.64 15.52
C ILE A 229 -13.58 17.49 14.29
N GLY A 230 -14.47 18.41 13.92
CA GLY A 230 -14.39 19.24 12.72
C GLY A 230 -15.60 19.01 11.79
N ASN A 231 -15.50 19.42 10.53
CA ASN A 231 -16.67 19.48 9.64
C ASN A 231 -16.55 18.60 8.40
N THR A 232 -17.69 18.15 7.88
CA THR A 232 -17.80 17.49 6.56
C THR A 232 -16.90 16.25 6.44
N ASN A 233 -16.73 15.48 7.52
CA ASN A 233 -15.98 14.23 7.48
C ASN A 233 -16.92 13.05 7.17
N LEU A 234 -16.43 12.09 6.39
CA LEU A 234 -17.11 10.84 6.06
C LEU A 234 -16.26 9.67 6.58
N GLY A 235 -16.76 8.97 7.59
CA GLY A 235 -16.06 7.95 8.38
C GLY A 235 -15.94 8.37 9.85
N SER A 236 -15.11 7.68 10.63
CA SER A 236 -15.10 7.82 12.09
C SER A 236 -13.76 8.28 12.65
N GLY A 237 -13.80 9.01 13.76
CA GLY A 237 -12.60 9.38 14.53
C GLY A 237 -11.66 10.36 13.82
N ASN A 238 -12.15 11.14 12.86
CA ASN A 238 -11.32 12.14 12.17
C ASN A 238 -11.23 13.44 12.98
N ILE A 239 -10.07 14.09 12.97
CA ILE A 239 -9.82 15.42 13.52
C ILE A 239 -9.43 16.34 12.38
N GLY A 240 -10.29 17.30 12.04
CA GLY A 240 -10.12 18.25 10.93
C GLY A 240 -11.33 18.23 10.00
N ARG A 241 -11.12 18.60 8.74
CA ARG A 241 -12.21 18.87 7.79
C ARG A 241 -12.06 18.10 6.48
N LEU A 242 -13.20 17.70 5.89
CA LEU A 242 -13.27 17.08 4.56
C LEU A 242 -12.44 15.79 4.44
N ASN A 243 -12.35 15.00 5.52
CA ASN A 243 -11.69 13.70 5.47
C ASN A 243 -12.67 12.59 5.06
N LEU A 244 -12.24 11.69 4.19
CA LEU A 244 -12.95 10.49 3.77
C LEU A 244 -12.18 9.26 4.22
N GLY A 245 -12.72 8.51 5.18
CA GLY A 245 -12.12 7.37 5.86
C GLY A 245 -12.05 7.60 7.36
N SER A 246 -11.17 6.90 8.09
CA SER A 246 -11.20 6.90 9.56
C SER A 246 -9.86 7.27 10.20
N GLY A 247 -9.91 7.91 11.36
CA GLY A 247 -8.73 8.18 12.19
C GLY A 247 -7.73 9.16 11.59
N ASN A 248 -8.15 10.05 10.68
CA ASN A 248 -7.25 11.05 10.11
C ASN A 248 -7.13 12.29 11.01
N ILE A 249 -5.93 12.86 11.11
CA ILE A 249 -5.63 14.15 11.74
C ILE A 249 -5.17 15.11 10.64
N GLY A 250 -5.86 16.25 10.49
CA GLY A 250 -5.63 17.21 9.40
C GLY A 250 -6.82 17.28 8.44
N ASN A 251 -6.63 17.87 7.27
CA ASN A 251 -7.72 18.17 6.34
C ASN A 251 -7.56 17.43 5.00
N LEU A 252 -8.69 17.21 4.31
CA LEU A 252 -8.72 16.74 2.92
C LEU A 252 -8.00 15.39 2.70
N ASN A 253 -8.03 14.50 3.68
CA ASN A 253 -7.44 13.17 3.54
C ASN A 253 -8.44 12.16 2.99
N LEU A 254 -8.02 11.34 2.04
CA LEU A 254 -8.75 10.19 1.50
C LEU A 254 -8.05 8.90 1.90
N GLY A 255 -8.60 8.16 2.86
CA GLY A 255 -8.05 6.94 3.42
C GLY A 255 -8.06 6.99 4.95
N SER A 256 -7.21 6.22 5.62
CA SER A 256 -7.26 6.10 7.08
C SER A 256 -5.92 6.35 7.76
N ALA A 257 -5.98 6.78 9.03
CA ALA A 257 -4.82 6.96 9.90
C ALA A 257 -3.72 7.89 9.34
N ASN A 258 -4.10 8.91 8.56
CA ASN A 258 -3.15 9.92 8.12
C ASN A 258 -2.98 11.01 9.18
N ASP A 259 -1.76 11.51 9.36
CA ASP A 259 -1.43 12.70 10.15
C ASP A 259 -0.77 13.75 9.25
N GLY A 260 -1.53 14.79 8.93
CA GLY A 260 -1.22 15.79 7.91
C GLY A 260 -2.40 16.03 6.97
N SER A 261 -2.21 16.82 5.92
CA SER A 261 -3.31 17.21 5.03
C SER A 261 -3.11 16.77 3.58
N ASN A 262 -4.21 16.67 2.83
CA ASN A 262 -4.24 16.33 1.40
C ASN A 262 -3.61 14.98 1.04
N ASN A 263 -3.70 13.98 1.93
CA ASN A 263 -3.17 12.66 1.64
C ASN A 263 -4.20 11.77 0.96
N VAL A 264 -3.80 10.98 -0.03
CA VAL A 264 -4.60 9.93 -0.66
C VAL A 264 -3.93 8.59 -0.38
N GLY A 265 -4.57 7.73 0.40
CA GLY A 265 -4.02 6.48 0.94
C GLY A 265 -4.05 6.48 2.46
N SER A 266 -3.34 5.54 3.09
CA SER A 266 -3.42 5.34 4.54
C SER A 266 -2.07 5.43 5.23
N ALA A 267 -2.09 5.73 6.53
CA ALA A 267 -0.91 5.75 7.40
C ALA A 267 0.21 6.68 6.92
N ASN A 268 -0.13 7.82 6.32
CA ASN A 268 0.87 8.83 5.94
C ASN A 268 1.10 9.82 7.08
N PHE A 269 2.36 10.14 7.36
CA PHE A 269 2.79 11.20 8.26
C PHE A 269 3.43 12.32 7.45
N GLY A 270 2.79 13.49 7.39
CA GLY A 270 3.12 14.58 6.46
C GLY A 270 1.98 14.87 5.48
N SER A 271 2.20 15.77 4.52
CA SER A 271 1.12 16.29 3.66
C SER A 271 1.34 16.02 2.18
N ASN A 272 0.25 16.06 1.40
CA ASN A 272 0.22 15.89 -0.05
C ASN A 272 0.81 14.57 -0.56
N ASN A 273 0.67 13.48 0.21
CA ASN A 273 1.14 12.17 -0.22
C ASN A 273 0.05 11.41 -1.00
N VAL A 274 0.44 10.69 -2.05
CA VAL A 274 -0.42 9.77 -2.80
C VAL A 274 0.17 8.36 -2.70
N GLY A 275 -0.50 7.46 -1.98
CA GLY A 275 -0.02 6.14 -1.60
C GLY A 275 -0.07 5.99 -0.07
N SER A 276 0.50 4.90 0.46
CA SER A 276 0.36 4.57 1.88
C SER A 276 1.71 4.46 2.60
N GLY A 277 1.71 4.71 3.90
CA GLY A 277 2.88 4.49 4.77
C GLY A 277 4.05 5.44 4.50
N ASN A 278 3.80 6.64 3.97
CA ASN A 278 4.87 7.62 3.74
C ASN A 278 5.15 8.44 5.00
N ASN A 279 6.42 8.78 5.25
CA ASN A 279 6.85 9.71 6.29
C ASN A 279 7.61 10.87 5.65
N GLY A 280 6.98 12.03 5.59
CA GLY A 280 7.38 13.20 4.82
C GLY A 280 6.25 13.67 3.91
N SER A 281 6.52 14.67 3.07
CA SER A 281 5.49 15.33 2.25
C SER A 281 5.75 15.22 0.75
N ASN A 282 4.68 15.36 -0.04
CA ASN A 282 4.72 15.35 -1.51
C ASN A 282 5.26 14.05 -2.13
N ASN A 283 5.07 12.90 -1.47
CA ASN A 283 5.47 11.60 -2.01
C ASN A 283 4.36 10.99 -2.86
N VAL A 284 4.73 10.35 -3.97
CA VAL A 284 3.83 9.52 -4.79
C VAL A 284 4.34 8.08 -4.77
N GLY A 285 3.47 7.14 -4.43
CA GLY A 285 3.81 5.74 -4.11
C GLY A 285 3.85 5.50 -2.60
N SER A 286 4.37 4.34 -2.18
CA SER A 286 4.19 3.86 -0.79
C SER A 286 5.51 3.56 -0.08
N GLY A 287 5.50 3.72 1.25
CA GLY A 287 6.63 3.38 2.11
C GLY A 287 7.83 4.33 1.96
N ASN A 288 7.64 5.55 1.47
CA ASN A 288 8.74 6.50 1.30
C ASN A 288 9.03 7.25 2.61
N TYR A 289 10.32 7.49 2.86
CA TYR A 289 10.81 8.36 3.93
C TYR A 289 11.48 9.60 3.31
N GLY A 290 11.20 10.80 3.79
CA GLY A 290 11.62 12.06 3.18
C GLY A 290 10.55 12.68 2.27
N ASN A 291 10.89 13.74 1.52
CA ASN A 291 9.92 14.51 0.74
C ASN A 291 10.12 14.34 -0.77
N GLY A 292 9.04 14.43 -1.57
CA GLY A 292 9.15 14.53 -3.03
C GLY A 292 9.57 13.25 -3.75
N ASN A 293 9.50 12.09 -3.10
CA ASN A 293 9.83 10.82 -3.74
C ASN A 293 8.70 10.35 -4.67
N PHE A 294 9.06 9.73 -5.78
CA PHE A 294 8.13 9.05 -6.69
C PHE A 294 8.48 7.56 -6.79
N GLY A 295 7.56 6.68 -6.44
CA GLY A 295 7.73 5.23 -6.41
C GLY A 295 7.70 4.67 -4.99
N PHE A 296 8.41 3.57 -4.74
CA PHE A 296 8.21 2.77 -3.52
C PHE A 296 9.48 2.60 -2.69
N GLY A 297 9.34 2.75 -1.36
CA GLY A 297 10.42 2.43 -0.43
C GLY A 297 11.65 3.31 -0.54
N ASN A 298 11.55 4.51 -1.12
CA ASN A 298 12.68 5.43 -1.19
C ASN A 298 12.93 6.07 0.18
N ALA A 299 14.19 6.21 0.56
CA ALA A 299 14.62 6.78 1.83
C ALA A 299 15.51 8.00 1.59
N GLY A 300 14.96 9.18 1.83
CA GLY A 300 15.69 10.44 1.86
C GLY A 300 16.70 10.50 3.01
N VAL A 301 17.67 11.40 2.88
CA VAL A 301 18.48 11.86 4.00
C VAL A 301 17.55 12.66 4.91
N ALA A 302 17.49 12.30 6.19
CA ALA A 302 16.64 12.94 7.19
C ALA A 302 17.03 14.42 7.43
N SER A 303 16.76 15.31 6.47
CA SER A 303 16.86 16.75 6.69
C SER A 303 15.52 17.21 7.26
N VAL A 304 15.53 17.39 8.57
CA VAL A 304 14.43 17.85 9.42
C VAL A 304 13.99 19.30 9.15
N ASN A 305 14.49 19.92 8.08
CA ASN A 305 14.23 21.32 7.76
C ASN A 305 13.54 21.46 6.40
N ASN A 306 12.24 21.70 6.49
CA ASN A 306 11.34 22.38 5.55
C ASN A 306 12.05 23.07 4.35
N GLY A 307 12.36 22.30 3.29
CA GLY A 307 12.88 22.83 2.02
C GLY A 307 13.95 21.95 1.36
N ASN A 308 13.54 21.20 0.33
CA ASN A 308 14.38 20.46 -0.63
C ASN A 308 15.18 19.27 -0.09
N GLY A 309 14.52 18.11 0.00
CA GLY A 309 15.15 16.78 0.16
C GLY A 309 14.06 15.72 0.33
N ASP A 310 13.88 14.73 -0.55
CA ASP A 310 14.79 14.10 -1.51
C ASP A 310 14.04 13.47 -2.68
N ASN A 311 14.24 14.00 -3.89
CA ASN A 311 13.46 13.66 -5.09
C ASN A 311 13.92 12.34 -5.73
N ASN A 312 13.80 11.22 -5.02
CA ASN A 312 14.14 9.93 -5.60
C ASN A 312 12.99 9.40 -6.46
N TYR A 313 13.30 8.89 -7.65
CA TYR A 313 12.35 8.31 -8.59
C TYR A 313 12.65 6.82 -8.78
N GLY A 314 11.69 5.95 -8.50
CA GLY A 314 11.80 4.50 -8.62
C GLY A 314 11.69 3.79 -7.28
N PHE A 315 12.53 2.79 -7.03
CA PHE A 315 12.32 1.84 -5.93
C PHE A 315 13.54 1.73 -5.03
N GLY A 316 13.34 1.86 -3.71
CA GLY A 316 14.38 1.52 -2.74
C GLY A 316 15.64 2.39 -2.80
N ASN A 317 15.57 3.58 -3.38
CA ASN A 317 16.74 4.46 -3.44
C ASN A 317 16.95 5.13 -2.08
N THR A 318 18.20 5.21 -1.64
CA THR A 318 18.61 5.87 -0.39
C THR A 318 19.48 7.09 -0.71
N GLY A 319 19.15 8.25 -0.14
CA GLY A 319 19.84 9.51 -0.41
C GLY A 319 18.98 10.46 -1.24
N SER A 320 19.54 11.15 -2.23
CA SER A 320 18.85 12.26 -2.91
C SER A 320 18.96 12.26 -4.43
N ASN A 321 17.87 12.65 -5.11
CA ASN A 321 17.81 12.80 -6.58
C ASN A 321 18.24 11.55 -7.37
N ASN A 322 18.07 10.36 -6.80
CA ASN A 322 18.39 9.12 -7.50
C ASN A 322 17.22 8.70 -8.40
N ILE A 323 17.52 8.17 -9.58
CA ILE A 323 16.54 7.64 -10.53
C ILE A 323 16.85 6.16 -10.79
N GLY A 324 15.92 5.27 -10.45
CA GLY A 324 16.02 3.84 -10.71
C GLY A 324 15.81 3.01 -9.44
N PHE A 325 16.65 2.00 -9.22
CA PHE A 325 16.39 0.96 -8.22
C PHE A 325 17.58 0.77 -7.30
N GLY A 326 17.37 0.88 -5.99
CA GLY A 326 18.36 0.50 -4.98
C GLY A 326 19.65 1.33 -5.01
N ASN A 327 19.63 2.54 -5.57
CA ASN A 327 20.82 3.40 -5.57
C ASN A 327 21.02 4.00 -4.17
N THR A 328 22.27 4.12 -3.74
CA THR A 328 22.66 4.74 -2.47
C THR A 328 23.61 5.90 -2.73
N GLY A 329 23.27 7.09 -2.20
CA GLY A 329 24.01 8.33 -2.38
C GLY A 329 23.19 9.36 -3.14
N SER A 330 23.82 10.17 -4.01
CA SER A 330 23.14 11.30 -4.65
C SER A 330 23.32 11.35 -6.17
N ASN A 331 22.26 11.75 -6.87
CA ASN A 331 22.23 11.96 -8.32
C ASN A 331 22.60 10.72 -9.15
N ASN A 332 22.34 9.51 -8.65
CA ASN A 332 22.61 8.30 -9.40
C ASN A 332 21.44 7.92 -10.31
N ILE A 333 21.75 7.42 -11.51
CA ILE A 333 20.76 6.91 -12.47
C ILE A 333 21.06 5.44 -12.76
N GLY A 334 20.11 4.55 -12.47
CA GLY A 334 20.18 3.13 -12.81
C GLY A 334 19.93 2.19 -11.63
N PHE A 335 20.71 1.13 -11.47
CA PHE A 335 20.39 0.01 -10.57
C PHE A 335 21.54 -0.29 -9.61
N GLY A 336 21.33 -0.14 -8.30
CA GLY A 336 22.28 -0.60 -7.30
C GLY A 336 23.62 0.14 -7.30
N ASN A 337 23.67 1.41 -7.73
CA ASN A 337 24.88 2.21 -7.67
C ASN A 337 25.12 2.71 -6.22
N PHE A 338 26.38 2.67 -5.79
CA PHE A 338 26.83 3.12 -4.48
C PHE A 338 27.87 4.24 -4.61
N GLY A 339 27.44 5.46 -4.29
CA GLY A 339 28.22 6.69 -4.36
C GLY A 339 27.45 7.81 -5.04
N ASN A 340 28.08 8.68 -5.84
CA ASN A 340 27.44 9.90 -6.34
C ASN A 340 27.69 10.18 -7.83
N ASN A 341 26.65 10.67 -8.50
CA ASN A 341 26.65 11.05 -9.91
C ASN A 341 27.00 9.88 -10.85
N ASP A 342 26.57 8.67 -10.50
CA ASP A 342 26.81 7.48 -11.30
C ASP A 342 25.65 7.21 -12.26
N PHE A 343 25.96 6.76 -13.48
CA PHE A 343 24.97 6.30 -14.46
C PHE A 343 25.26 4.84 -14.84
N GLY A 344 24.45 3.89 -14.36
CA GLY A 344 24.79 2.50 -14.58
C GLY A 344 24.12 1.47 -13.69
N ILE A 345 24.71 0.28 -13.64
CA ILE A 345 24.26 -0.83 -12.81
C ILE A 345 25.40 -1.27 -11.90
N GLY A 346 25.23 -1.27 -10.58
CA GLY A 346 26.17 -1.89 -9.63
C GLY A 346 27.51 -1.16 -9.47
N LEU A 347 27.58 0.12 -9.81
CA LEU A 347 28.81 0.92 -9.70
C LEU A 347 29.14 1.23 -8.23
N THR A 348 30.43 1.27 -7.88
CA THR A 348 30.91 1.66 -6.54
C THR A 348 31.95 2.76 -6.67
N GLY A 349 31.68 3.97 -6.17
CA GLY A 349 32.56 5.14 -6.30
C GLY A 349 31.76 6.38 -6.75
N ASN A 350 32.40 7.38 -7.36
CA ASN A 350 31.68 8.58 -7.84
C ASN A 350 31.98 8.85 -9.32
N ASN A 351 31.04 9.49 -10.01
CA ASN A 351 31.18 9.97 -11.38
C ASN A 351 31.46 8.86 -12.41
N GLN A 352 30.89 7.67 -12.20
CA GLN A 352 31.09 6.52 -13.08
C GLN A 352 29.94 6.35 -14.08
N PHE A 353 30.26 5.73 -15.22
CA PHE A 353 29.28 5.33 -16.23
C PHE A 353 29.51 3.87 -16.62
N GLY A 354 28.49 3.01 -16.57
CA GLY A 354 28.56 1.64 -17.09
C GLY A 354 27.94 0.55 -16.21
N PHE A 355 28.52 -0.65 -16.25
CA PHE A 355 28.08 -1.81 -15.47
C PHE A 355 29.18 -2.20 -14.47
N GLY A 356 28.93 -1.97 -13.19
CA GLY A 356 29.79 -2.35 -12.09
C GLY A 356 29.94 -3.86 -11.95
N GLY A 357 31.10 -4.25 -11.43
CA GLY A 357 31.66 -5.60 -11.57
C GLY A 357 32.46 -5.79 -12.87
N LEU A 358 32.13 -5.05 -13.94
CA LEU A 358 32.91 -5.06 -15.18
C LEU A 358 33.89 -3.88 -15.27
N ASN A 359 33.99 -2.97 -14.31
CA ASN A 359 35.05 -1.95 -14.32
C ASN A 359 35.27 -1.47 -12.87
N SER A 360 36.23 -2.05 -12.16
CA SER A 360 36.40 -1.90 -10.70
C SER A 360 37.55 -0.96 -10.34
N GLY A 361 37.35 -0.13 -9.31
CA GLY A 361 38.34 0.86 -8.84
C GLY A 361 38.02 2.28 -9.29
N VAL A 362 39.02 3.15 -9.45
CA VAL A 362 38.81 4.61 -9.59
C VAL A 362 39.36 5.14 -10.91
N GLY A 363 38.57 5.95 -11.63
CA GLY A 363 39.03 6.67 -12.82
C GLY A 363 39.27 5.82 -14.07
N ASN A 364 38.79 4.57 -14.10
CA ASN A 364 38.93 3.70 -15.26
C ASN A 364 37.91 4.04 -16.36
N LEU A 365 38.33 4.00 -17.63
CA LEU A 365 37.50 4.25 -18.82
C LEU A 365 37.46 3.00 -19.72
N GLY A 366 36.26 2.51 -20.05
CA GLY A 366 36.06 1.33 -20.91
C GLY A 366 35.43 0.15 -20.16
N PHE A 367 35.87 -1.07 -20.44
CA PHE A 367 35.27 -2.32 -19.93
C PHE A 367 36.31 -3.26 -19.33
N PHE A 368 35.91 -4.12 -18.41
CA PHE A 368 36.71 -5.13 -17.69
C PHE A 368 37.99 -4.64 -17.00
N ASN A 369 38.16 -3.33 -16.76
CA ASN A 369 39.36 -2.83 -16.09
C ASN A 369 39.28 -3.01 -14.55
N SER A 370 40.42 -3.17 -13.90
CA SER A 370 40.55 -3.20 -12.44
C SER A 370 41.73 -2.36 -11.95
N GLY A 371 41.55 -1.61 -10.86
CA GLY A 371 42.58 -0.73 -10.30
C GLY A 371 42.29 0.76 -10.60
N SER A 372 43.28 1.54 -11.03
CA SER A 372 43.13 2.99 -11.17
C SER A 372 43.55 3.55 -12.53
N ASN A 373 42.78 4.51 -13.05
CA ASN A 373 43.10 5.29 -14.25
C ASN A 373 43.44 4.47 -15.51
N ASN A 374 42.89 3.26 -15.66
CA ASN A 374 43.11 2.45 -16.84
C ASN A 374 42.13 2.83 -17.97
N ILE A 375 42.59 2.85 -19.21
CA ILE A 375 41.78 3.17 -20.40
C ILE A 375 41.79 1.98 -21.36
N GLY A 376 40.61 1.48 -21.74
CA GLY A 376 40.44 0.41 -22.72
C GLY A 376 39.73 -0.82 -22.17
N ILE A 377 40.20 -2.03 -22.49
CA ILE A 377 39.51 -3.28 -22.12
C ILE A 377 40.40 -4.23 -21.32
N GLY A 378 39.93 -4.69 -20.16
CA GLY A 378 40.55 -5.81 -19.45
C GLY A 378 41.90 -5.51 -18.78
N ASN A 379 42.23 -4.22 -18.56
CA ASN A 379 43.51 -3.87 -17.94
C ASN A 379 43.45 -3.97 -16.40
N SER A 380 44.55 -4.39 -15.77
CA SER A 380 44.67 -4.50 -14.32
C SER A 380 45.85 -3.68 -13.79
N GLY A 381 45.69 -2.99 -12.66
CA GLY A 381 46.73 -2.14 -12.06
C GLY A 381 46.46 -0.66 -12.29
N SER A 382 47.48 0.12 -12.69
CA SER A 382 47.37 1.59 -12.74
C SER A 382 47.86 2.21 -14.06
N ASN A 383 47.10 3.19 -14.57
CA ASN A 383 47.49 4.02 -15.72
C ASN A 383 47.78 3.23 -17.02
N ASN A 384 47.22 2.02 -17.20
CA ASN A 384 47.41 1.27 -18.43
C ASN A 384 46.45 1.74 -19.52
N VAL A 385 46.90 1.80 -20.78
CA VAL A 385 46.10 2.20 -21.93
C VAL A 385 46.15 1.11 -23.00
N GLY A 386 44.98 0.56 -23.35
CA GLY A 386 44.82 -0.46 -24.39
C GLY A 386 44.08 -1.69 -23.90
N PHE A 387 44.59 -2.89 -24.20
CA PHE A 387 43.87 -4.14 -23.98
C PHE A 387 44.69 -5.12 -23.15
N PHE A 388 44.09 -5.67 -22.09
CA PHE A 388 44.65 -6.77 -21.29
C PHE A 388 46.05 -6.51 -20.71
N ASN A 389 46.42 -5.25 -20.48
CA ASN A 389 47.70 -4.93 -19.85
C ASN A 389 47.60 -5.12 -18.33
N SER A 390 48.70 -5.49 -17.68
CA SER A 390 48.80 -5.64 -16.23
C SER A 390 50.02 -4.91 -15.66
N GLY A 391 49.87 -4.25 -14.52
CA GLY A 391 50.95 -3.49 -13.89
C GLY A 391 50.74 -1.99 -14.01
N ILE A 392 51.79 -1.22 -14.32
CA ILE A 392 51.76 0.25 -14.24
C ILE A 392 52.18 0.89 -15.56
N GLY A 393 51.33 1.76 -16.12
CA GLY A 393 51.71 2.68 -17.20
C GLY A 393 51.95 2.02 -18.56
N ASN A 394 51.45 0.81 -18.80
CA ASN A 394 51.67 0.12 -20.07
C ASN A 394 50.74 0.65 -21.17
N LEU A 395 51.25 0.75 -22.39
CA LEU A 395 50.52 1.17 -23.59
C LEU A 395 50.51 0.06 -24.64
N GLY A 396 49.34 -0.42 -25.03
CA GLY A 396 49.18 -1.38 -26.13
C GLY A 396 48.38 -2.63 -25.73
N PHE A 397 48.86 -3.82 -26.09
CA PHE A 397 48.13 -5.08 -25.90
C PHE A 397 48.93 -6.08 -25.08
N GLY A 398 48.36 -6.60 -23.99
CA GLY A 398 48.89 -7.75 -23.27
C GLY A 398 50.26 -7.54 -22.64
N ASN A 399 50.68 -6.29 -22.40
CA ASN A 399 51.95 -6.02 -21.74
C ASN A 399 51.82 -6.21 -20.22
N THR A 400 52.87 -6.72 -19.58
CA THR A 400 52.95 -6.87 -18.12
C THR A 400 54.20 -6.20 -17.57
N GLY A 401 54.09 -5.55 -16.41
CA GLY A 401 55.19 -4.86 -15.73
C GLY A 401 55.01 -3.34 -15.78
N ILE A 402 56.09 -2.60 -15.98
CA ILE A 402 56.09 -1.12 -15.87
C ILE A 402 56.43 -0.47 -17.21
N THR A 403 55.58 0.46 -17.66
CA THR A 403 55.85 1.40 -18.77
C THR A 403 56.27 0.72 -20.08
N ASN A 404 55.71 -0.45 -20.40
CA ASN A 404 55.94 -1.08 -21.69
C ASN A 404 55.06 -0.46 -22.78
N VAL A 405 55.58 -0.37 -24.00
CA VAL A 405 54.87 0.13 -25.18
C VAL A 405 54.88 -0.93 -26.27
N GLY A 406 53.72 -1.40 -26.71
CA GLY A 406 53.57 -2.33 -27.83
C GLY A 406 52.76 -3.58 -27.48
N LEU A 407 53.25 -4.76 -27.85
CA LEU A 407 52.48 -6.02 -27.77
C LEU A 407 53.22 -7.07 -26.95
N PHE A 408 52.57 -7.63 -25.93
CA PHE A 408 53.04 -8.80 -25.18
C PHE A 408 54.42 -8.67 -24.54
N ASN A 409 54.90 -7.46 -24.26
CA ASN A 409 56.16 -7.29 -23.54
C ASN A 409 55.97 -7.71 -22.08
N SER A 410 56.90 -8.48 -21.54
CA SER A 410 56.89 -8.99 -20.18
C SER A 410 58.15 -8.56 -19.44
N GLY A 411 58.12 -7.41 -18.78
CA GLY A 411 59.30 -6.79 -18.18
C GLY A 411 59.03 -5.32 -17.90
N ASP A 412 60.08 -4.50 -17.84
CA ASP A 412 59.94 -3.07 -17.58
C ASP A 412 60.58 -2.23 -18.68
N PHE A 413 59.91 -1.15 -19.07
CA PHE A 413 60.36 -0.16 -20.05
C PHE A 413 60.65 -0.73 -21.45
N GLY A 414 60.03 -1.86 -21.81
CA GLY A 414 60.17 -2.48 -23.13
C GLY A 414 59.34 -1.77 -24.21
N THR A 415 59.91 -1.56 -25.39
CA THR A 415 59.21 -1.00 -26.56
C THR A 415 59.25 -1.98 -27.73
N GLY A 416 58.10 -2.42 -28.22
CA GLY A 416 57.98 -3.31 -29.38
C GLY A 416 57.13 -4.55 -29.10
N ILE A 417 57.60 -5.73 -29.49
CA ILE A 417 56.81 -6.98 -29.40
C ILE A 417 57.56 -8.04 -28.61
N ALA A 418 56.90 -8.58 -27.59
CA ALA A 418 57.33 -9.76 -26.85
C ALA A 418 58.77 -9.67 -26.28
N ASN A 419 59.22 -8.47 -25.90
CA ASN A 419 60.47 -8.33 -25.16
C ASN A 419 60.24 -8.75 -23.70
N ALA A 420 61.17 -9.50 -23.12
CA ALA A 420 61.05 -10.10 -21.79
C ALA A 420 62.16 -9.66 -20.81
N GLY A 421 62.46 -8.35 -20.76
CA GLY A 421 63.59 -7.79 -20.03
C GLY A 421 63.39 -6.35 -19.55
N TYR A 422 64.49 -5.64 -19.32
CA TYR A 422 64.53 -4.28 -18.79
C TYR A 422 65.11 -3.32 -19.85
N VAL A 423 64.31 -2.36 -20.30
CA VAL A 423 64.70 -1.32 -21.28
C VAL A 423 65.10 -1.92 -22.64
N ASP A 424 64.30 -2.86 -23.14
CA ASP A 424 64.53 -3.47 -24.45
C ASP A 424 63.71 -2.79 -25.55
N THR A 425 64.28 -2.60 -26.74
CA THR A 425 63.58 -2.06 -27.91
C THR A 425 63.64 -3.01 -29.10
N GLY A 426 62.49 -3.41 -29.62
CA GLY A 426 62.39 -4.26 -30.82
C GLY A 426 61.54 -5.50 -30.58
N LEU A 427 62.01 -6.67 -31.00
CA LEU A 427 61.22 -7.90 -31.04
C LEU A 427 61.91 -9.03 -30.27
N PHE A 428 61.21 -9.69 -29.35
CA PHE A 428 61.67 -10.93 -28.70
C PHE A 428 63.01 -10.83 -27.96
N ASN A 429 63.47 -9.65 -27.58
CA ASN A 429 64.70 -9.51 -26.78
C ASN A 429 64.44 -9.97 -25.35
N VAL A 430 65.45 -10.55 -24.70
CA VAL A 430 65.38 -11.01 -23.32
C VAL A 430 66.62 -10.53 -22.56
N ASN A 431 66.44 -10.17 -21.29
CA ASN A 431 67.41 -9.56 -20.36
C ASN A 431 67.42 -8.03 -20.28
N LEU A 432 68.49 -7.33 -20.64
CA LEU A 432 68.69 -5.94 -20.22
C LEU A 432 69.29 -5.11 -21.35
N TYR A 433 68.64 -3.98 -21.64
CA TYR A 433 69.16 -2.92 -22.51
C TYR A 433 69.44 -3.35 -23.95
N ASP A 434 68.63 -4.25 -24.50
CA ASP A 434 68.83 -4.78 -25.83
C ASP A 434 68.03 -4.00 -26.89
N THR A 435 68.63 -3.78 -28.06
CA THR A 435 67.95 -3.15 -29.21
C THR A 435 68.04 -4.05 -30.44
N GLY A 436 66.90 -4.50 -30.96
CA GLY A 436 66.82 -5.27 -32.20
C GLY A 436 65.91 -6.49 -32.08
N ILE A 437 66.36 -7.65 -32.56
CA ILE A 437 65.52 -8.85 -32.68
C ILE A 437 66.17 -10.05 -32.00
N ALA A 438 65.46 -10.66 -31.05
CA ALA A 438 65.82 -11.93 -30.43
C ALA A 438 67.22 -11.97 -29.80
N ASN A 439 67.71 -10.85 -29.25
CA ASN A 439 68.92 -10.86 -28.43
C ASN A 439 68.59 -11.51 -27.08
N GLY A 440 69.50 -12.36 -26.59
CA GLY A 440 69.40 -13.00 -25.29
C GLY A 440 70.60 -12.78 -24.38
N GLY A 441 71.60 -12.01 -24.83
CA GLY A 441 72.61 -11.41 -23.94
C GLY A 441 72.06 -10.16 -23.27
N ALA A 442 72.93 -9.22 -22.91
CA ALA A 442 72.53 -7.94 -22.33
C ALA A 442 73.38 -6.83 -22.94
N PHE A 443 72.82 -5.64 -23.13
CA PHE A 443 73.44 -4.51 -23.82
C PHE A 443 73.76 -4.79 -25.29
N ASP A 444 72.96 -5.61 -25.94
CA ASP A 444 73.16 -6.05 -27.32
C ASP A 444 72.43 -5.16 -28.32
N VAL A 445 73.03 -4.96 -29.50
CA VAL A 445 72.41 -4.25 -30.61
C VAL A 445 72.42 -5.12 -31.86
N GLY A 446 71.25 -5.47 -32.39
CA GLY A 446 71.10 -6.21 -33.64
C GLY A 446 70.27 -7.48 -33.49
N ILE A 447 70.70 -8.61 -34.06
CA ILE A 447 69.83 -9.79 -34.25
C ILE A 447 70.45 -11.05 -33.65
N GLY A 448 69.79 -11.67 -32.67
CA GLY A 448 70.13 -13.03 -32.24
C GLY A 448 71.46 -13.16 -31.50
N ASN A 449 71.93 -12.10 -30.83
CA ASN A 449 73.15 -12.18 -30.01
C ASN A 449 72.84 -12.91 -28.69
N GLY A 450 73.65 -13.91 -28.33
CA GLY A 450 73.41 -14.79 -27.20
C GLY A 450 74.21 -14.47 -25.94
N GLY A 451 75.17 -13.56 -26.00
CA GLY A 451 75.90 -13.09 -24.82
C GLY A 451 76.15 -11.58 -24.88
N PRO A 452 76.71 -10.97 -23.83
CA PRO A 452 76.51 -9.56 -23.55
C PRO A 452 77.46 -8.61 -24.31
N HIS A 453 76.99 -7.39 -24.51
CA HIS A 453 77.70 -6.29 -25.17
C HIS A 453 78.06 -6.58 -26.63
N ASP A 454 77.23 -7.37 -27.32
CA ASP A 454 77.44 -7.73 -28.72
C ASP A 454 76.70 -6.75 -29.66
N SER A 455 77.32 -6.39 -30.77
CA SER A 455 76.74 -5.54 -31.82
C SER A 455 76.80 -6.24 -33.18
N GLY A 456 75.67 -6.35 -33.87
CA GLY A 456 75.53 -7.08 -35.13
C GLY A 456 74.62 -8.29 -34.99
N GLY A 457 75.01 -9.48 -35.44
CA GLY A 457 74.07 -10.61 -35.41
C GLY A 457 74.65 -12.00 -35.19
N PHE A 458 73.90 -12.84 -34.47
CA PHE A 458 74.24 -14.24 -34.18
C PHE A 458 75.59 -14.40 -33.49
N ASN A 459 76.03 -13.42 -32.70
CA ASN A 459 77.23 -13.54 -31.90
C ASN A 459 76.94 -14.34 -30.62
N THR A 460 77.94 -15.09 -30.17
CA THR A 460 77.91 -15.88 -28.93
C THR A 460 79.18 -15.56 -28.14
N GLY A 461 79.05 -15.22 -26.86
CA GLY A 461 80.17 -14.73 -26.05
C GLY A 461 79.97 -13.26 -25.70
N ALA A 462 81.02 -12.45 -25.57
CA ALA A 462 80.86 -11.08 -25.08
C ALA A 462 81.70 -10.06 -25.84
N PHE A 463 81.22 -8.83 -26.00
CA PHE A 463 81.93 -7.72 -26.63
C PHE A 463 82.31 -7.95 -28.11
N ASN A 464 81.49 -8.67 -28.85
CA ASN A 464 81.69 -8.91 -30.27
C ASN A 464 81.02 -7.84 -31.13
N VAL A 465 81.65 -7.47 -32.25
CA VAL A 465 81.10 -6.56 -33.26
C VAL A 465 81.09 -7.26 -34.62
N GLY A 466 79.95 -7.32 -35.31
CA GLY A 466 79.79 -8.02 -36.58
C GLY A 466 78.89 -9.25 -36.47
N GLY A 467 79.18 -10.33 -37.21
CA GLY A 467 78.24 -11.43 -37.38
C GLY A 467 78.82 -12.82 -37.10
N PHE A 468 78.04 -13.73 -36.51
CA PHE A 468 78.39 -15.14 -36.32
C PHE A 468 79.68 -15.40 -35.54
N ASN A 469 80.11 -14.47 -34.67
CA ASN A 469 81.31 -14.68 -33.87
C ASN A 469 81.02 -15.56 -32.65
N SER A 470 81.99 -16.38 -32.26
CA SER A 470 81.95 -17.20 -31.04
C SER A 470 83.17 -16.90 -30.17
N GLY A 471 82.96 -16.72 -28.87
CA GLY A 471 83.99 -16.22 -27.93
C GLY A 471 83.88 -14.71 -27.71
N SER A 472 84.91 -14.07 -27.16
CA SER A 472 84.83 -12.67 -26.69
C SER A 472 85.74 -11.71 -27.44
N TYR A 473 85.35 -10.44 -27.52
CA TYR A 473 86.14 -9.34 -28.10
C TYR A 473 86.47 -9.50 -29.59
N ASN A 474 85.62 -10.16 -30.38
CA ASN A 474 85.86 -10.33 -31.81
C ASN A 474 85.21 -9.21 -32.65
N THR A 475 85.88 -8.73 -33.70
CA THR A 475 85.34 -7.75 -34.66
C THR A 475 85.35 -8.30 -36.09
N GLY A 476 84.19 -8.54 -36.69
CA GLY A 476 84.00 -8.97 -38.08
C GLY A 476 83.08 -10.18 -38.21
N ILE A 477 83.37 -11.14 -39.09
CA ILE A 477 82.42 -12.22 -39.44
C ILE A 477 82.96 -13.63 -39.17
N ALA A 478 82.17 -14.47 -38.50
CA ALA A 478 82.45 -15.91 -38.33
C ALA A 478 83.80 -16.21 -37.65
N ASN A 479 84.24 -15.39 -36.69
CA ASN A 479 85.44 -15.68 -35.90
C ASN A 479 85.11 -16.59 -34.70
N SER A 480 86.06 -17.42 -34.30
CA SER A 480 85.98 -18.30 -33.13
C SER A 480 87.18 -18.10 -32.21
N GLY A 481 86.93 -18.03 -30.90
CA GLY A 481 87.95 -17.71 -29.88
C GLY A 481 87.92 -16.23 -29.46
N ASN A 482 89.02 -15.68 -28.92
CA ASN A 482 88.98 -14.38 -28.23
C ASN A 482 89.88 -13.31 -28.86
N GLY A 483 89.38 -12.09 -29.07
CA GLY A 483 90.19 -10.94 -29.48
C GLY A 483 90.57 -10.90 -30.97
N ASN A 484 89.77 -11.50 -31.85
CA ASN A 484 90.05 -11.56 -33.29
C ASN A 484 89.44 -10.35 -34.04
N THR A 485 90.06 -9.93 -35.14
CA THR A 485 89.48 -8.95 -36.08
C THR A 485 89.54 -9.52 -37.49
N GLY A 486 88.55 -9.29 -38.36
CA GLY A 486 88.50 -9.89 -39.71
C GLY A 486 87.41 -10.95 -39.84
N GLY A 487 87.65 -12.06 -40.56
CA GLY A 487 86.61 -13.07 -40.66
C GLY A 487 87.07 -14.48 -41.00
N PHE A 488 86.39 -15.47 -40.43
CA PHE A 488 86.73 -16.90 -40.44
C PHE A 488 87.97 -17.27 -39.61
N ASN A 489 88.28 -16.51 -38.56
CA ASN A 489 89.45 -16.76 -37.70
C ASN A 489 89.14 -17.85 -36.67
N SER A 490 90.15 -18.63 -36.28
CA SER A 490 90.07 -19.55 -35.13
C SER A 490 91.24 -19.33 -34.19
N GLY A 491 90.97 -19.31 -32.88
CA GLY A 491 91.98 -19.07 -31.84
C GLY A 491 91.86 -17.67 -31.20
N SER A 492 92.92 -17.21 -30.52
CA SER A 492 92.91 -15.94 -29.79
C SER A 492 93.90 -14.92 -30.38
N ALA A 493 93.49 -13.66 -30.43
CA ALA A 493 94.25 -12.47 -30.82
C ALA A 493 94.58 -12.31 -32.32
N ASN A 494 93.72 -12.80 -33.22
CA ASN A 494 94.03 -12.87 -34.64
C ASN A 494 93.27 -11.79 -35.40
N THR A 495 93.96 -10.64 -35.49
CA THR A 495 93.47 -9.26 -35.47
C THR A 495 93.42 -8.60 -36.86
N GLY A 496 93.14 -9.37 -37.91
CA GLY A 496 92.72 -8.84 -39.21
C GLY A 496 92.86 -9.83 -40.36
N PHE A 497 91.86 -9.91 -41.25
CA PHE A 497 91.72 -10.99 -42.25
C PHE A 497 91.62 -12.39 -41.57
N GLY A 498 91.33 -13.46 -42.33
CA GLY A 498 91.07 -14.85 -41.92
C GLY A 498 92.12 -15.63 -41.11
N SER A 499 92.77 -15.06 -40.09
CA SER A 499 94.19 -15.31 -39.86
C SER A 499 94.59 -16.67 -39.28
N ALA A 500 95.72 -17.16 -39.81
CA ALA A 500 96.15 -18.55 -39.80
C ALA A 500 97.57 -18.78 -39.23
N ILE A 501 98.30 -17.76 -38.77
CA ILE A 501 99.65 -17.90 -38.16
C ILE A 501 99.87 -16.79 -37.11
N THR A 502 99.10 -16.84 -36.01
CA THR A 502 98.23 -15.73 -35.51
C THR A 502 97.25 -15.37 -36.58
#